data_AF-A0AAV3M857-F1
#
_entry.id   AF-A0AAV3M857-F1
#
_cell.length_a   1.000
_cell.length_b   1.000
_cell.length_c   1.000
_cell.angle_alpha   90.00
_cell.angle_beta   90.00
_cell.angle_gamma   90.00
#
_symmetry.space_group_name_H-M   'P 1'
#
loop_
_entity.id
_entity.type
_entity.pdbx_description
1 polymer ?
#
loop_
_entity_poly.entity_id
_entity_poly.type
_entity_poly.pdbx_seq_one_letter_code
_entity_poly.pdbx_strand_id
1 'polypeptide(L)'
;MSSTKHITQGGQVFSYMLGMFMQVNKRISFWLILFFLLIFPVIFYFKVPIQEMKNGGLYWWLYFMSGGEQALYRVPPIYDVSFDGQLYRFTSEAILKDDYMIYAGNIVLQELGLSVLWTIIFVIGLAFIVYRFLHRLGQRQAHNDVIGGRTLTDDVKAVRNMLHARREASPITFDGLPLKLNSEVQNILMHGTPGSGKSNAINKLLIQLRKRGDCV
;
A
#
# COMPACT_ATOMS: atom_id res chain seq x y z
N MET A 1 29.17 -4.27 32.34
CA MET A 1 29.13 -4.95 31.01
C MET A 1 27.70 -5.09 30.44
N SER A 2 26.79 -4.14 30.67
CA SER A 2 25.38 -4.24 30.18
C SER A 2 25.06 -3.30 29.00
N SER A 3 25.64 -2.09 28.98
CA SER A 3 25.31 -1.05 28.00
C SER A 3 25.60 -1.43 26.53
N THR A 4 26.76 -2.04 26.26
CA THR A 4 27.17 -2.43 24.89
C THR A 4 26.30 -3.53 24.29
N LYS A 5 25.74 -4.42 25.11
CA LYS A 5 24.86 -5.51 24.66
C LYS A 5 23.51 -4.98 24.18
N HIS A 6 22.97 -3.96 24.85
CA HIS A 6 21.73 -3.30 24.42
C HIS A 6 21.92 -2.47 23.15
N ILE A 7 23.10 -1.85 22.97
CA ILE A 7 23.46 -1.10 21.76
C ILE A 7 23.58 -2.03 20.55
N THR A 8 24.27 -3.17 20.69
CA THR A 8 24.43 -4.11 19.56
C THR A 8 23.14 -4.81 19.20
N GLN A 9 22.33 -5.20 20.19
CA GLN A 9 21.05 -5.86 19.96
C GLN A 9 20.01 -4.91 19.33
N GLY A 10 19.94 -3.65 19.78
CA GLY A 10 19.09 -2.62 19.16
C GLY A 10 19.56 -2.23 17.75
N GLY A 11 20.88 -2.12 17.55
CA GLY A 11 21.47 -1.81 16.24
C GLY A 11 21.21 -2.90 15.20
N GLN A 12 21.26 -4.18 15.58
CA GLN A 12 20.93 -5.30 14.70
C GLN A 12 19.45 -5.29 14.28
N VAL A 13 18.53 -5.06 15.21
CA VAL A 13 17.09 -4.98 14.92
C VAL A 13 16.77 -3.80 14.01
N PHE A 14 17.36 -2.63 14.28
CA PHE A 14 17.18 -1.44 13.44
C PHE A 14 17.73 -1.66 12.02
N SER A 15 18.92 -2.23 11.87
CA SER A 15 19.52 -2.56 10.58
C SER A 15 18.64 -3.54 9.78
N TYR A 16 18.08 -4.55 10.46
CA TYR A 16 17.12 -5.47 9.85
C TYR A 16 15.84 -4.77 9.39
N MET A 17 15.24 -3.90 10.22
CA MET A 17 14.06 -3.12 9.85
C MET A 17 14.33 -2.20 8.65
N LEU A 18 15.50 -1.55 8.63
CA LEU A 18 15.92 -0.72 7.50
C LEU A 18 16.09 -1.56 6.23
N GLY A 19 16.69 -2.74 6.35
CA GLY A 19 16.81 -3.69 5.25
C GLY A 19 15.45 -4.12 4.70
N MET A 20 14.50 -4.46 5.56
CA MET A 20 13.12 -4.79 5.17
C MET A 20 12.41 -3.63 4.50
N PHE A 21 12.55 -2.41 5.03
CA PHE A 21 12.00 -1.19 4.44
C PHE A 21 12.53 -0.95 3.02
N MET A 22 13.85 -1.08 2.84
CA MET A 22 14.48 -0.92 1.52
C MET A 22 14.02 -2.01 0.54
N GLN A 23 13.84 -3.26 0.99
CA GLN A 23 13.31 -4.33 0.14
C GLN A 23 11.88 -4.05 -0.33
N VAL A 24 11.01 -3.58 0.56
CA VAL A 24 9.63 -3.20 0.23
C VAL A 24 9.63 -2.03 -0.76
N ASN A 25 10.39 -0.97 -0.48
CA ASN A 25 10.49 0.18 -1.37
C ASN A 25 11.05 -0.20 -2.74
N LYS A 26 12.05 -1.09 -2.81
CA LYS A 26 12.58 -1.58 -4.09
C LYS A 26 11.48 -2.25 -4.93
N ARG A 27 10.63 -3.07 -4.32
CA ARG A 27 9.50 -3.71 -5.01
C ARG A 27 8.46 -2.68 -5.46
N ILE A 28 8.09 -1.72 -4.60
CA ILE A 28 7.14 -0.66 -4.94
C ILE A 28 7.67 0.19 -6.09
N SER A 29 8.92 0.66 -5.98
CA SER A 29 9.57 1.47 -7.02
C SER A 29 9.67 0.74 -8.35
N PHE A 30 9.95 -0.57 -8.36
CA PHE A 30 9.94 -1.36 -9.59
C PHE A 30 8.58 -1.29 -10.31
N TRP A 31 7.49 -1.49 -9.59
CA TRP A 31 6.14 -1.41 -10.17
C TRP A 31 5.74 0.01 -10.58
N LEU A 32 6.15 1.04 -9.83
CA LEU A 32 5.90 2.44 -10.20
C LEU A 32 6.67 2.84 -11.46
N ILE A 33 7.92 2.40 -11.62
CA ILE A 33 8.71 2.63 -12.84
C ILE A 33 8.09 1.88 -14.01
N LEU A 34 7.65 0.64 -13.83
CA LEU A 34 6.97 -0.12 -14.88
C LEU A 34 5.67 0.59 -15.30
N PHE A 35 4.90 1.10 -14.36
CA PHE A 35 3.71 1.90 -14.62
C PHE A 35 4.04 3.19 -15.39
N PHE A 36 5.10 3.91 -15.02
CA PHE A 36 5.59 5.07 -15.76
C PHE A 36 5.90 4.72 -17.22
N LEU A 37 6.68 3.65 -17.44
CA LEU A 37 7.09 3.20 -18.78
C LEU A 37 5.90 2.78 -19.65
N LEU A 38 4.81 2.31 -19.05
CA LEU A 38 3.57 1.95 -19.76
C LEU A 38 2.69 3.16 -20.06
N ILE A 39 2.51 4.06 -19.11
CA ILE A 39 1.56 5.19 -19.22
C ILE A 39 2.14 6.35 -20.03
N PHE A 40 3.43 6.64 -19.89
CA PHE A 40 4.09 7.70 -20.65
C PHE A 40 3.87 7.62 -22.16
N PRO A 41 4.18 6.49 -22.85
CA PRO A 41 4.00 6.40 -24.29
C PRO A 41 2.52 6.46 -24.69
N VAL A 42 1.61 5.97 -23.85
CA VAL A 42 0.16 6.05 -24.08
C VAL A 42 -0.30 7.51 -24.08
N ILE A 43 0.08 8.29 -23.06
CA ILE A 43 -0.28 9.71 -22.98
C ILE A 43 0.28 10.49 -24.18
N PHE A 44 1.54 10.25 -24.52
CA PHE A 44 2.19 10.91 -25.65
C PHE A 44 1.51 10.59 -26.98
N TYR A 45 1.19 9.31 -27.22
CA TYR A 45 0.52 8.85 -28.44
C TYR A 45 -0.86 9.50 -28.65
N PHE A 46 -1.61 9.75 -27.57
CA PHE A 46 -2.91 10.42 -27.68
C PHE A 46 -2.84 11.94 -27.81
N LYS A 47 -1.69 12.56 -27.49
CA LYS A 47 -1.52 14.03 -27.53
C LYS A 47 -1.01 14.54 -28.88
N VAL A 48 -0.17 13.75 -29.56
CA VAL A 48 0.47 14.15 -30.81
C VAL A 48 -0.09 13.33 -31.97
N PRO A 49 -0.56 13.95 -33.07
CA PRO A 49 -0.98 13.17 -34.22
C PRO A 49 0.20 12.45 -34.88
N ILE A 50 -0.09 11.31 -35.52
CA ILE A 50 0.94 10.39 -36.04
C ILE A 50 1.90 11.06 -37.03
N GLN A 51 1.41 12.02 -37.82
CA GLN A 51 2.20 12.67 -38.87
C GLN A 51 3.29 13.55 -38.25
N GLU A 52 2.92 14.40 -37.30
CA GLU A 52 3.81 15.29 -36.55
C GLU A 52 4.78 14.48 -35.70
N MET A 53 4.34 13.36 -35.14
CA MET A 53 5.21 12.46 -34.38
C MET A 53 6.33 11.86 -35.27
N LYS A 54 6.00 11.43 -36.50
CA LYS A 54 6.97 10.91 -37.46
C LYS A 54 7.90 12.01 -37.99
N ASN A 55 7.33 13.12 -38.44
CA ASN A 55 8.09 14.21 -39.07
C ASN A 55 8.94 14.96 -38.04
N GLY A 56 8.40 15.25 -36.85
CA GLY A 56 9.14 15.84 -35.74
C GLY A 56 10.22 14.91 -35.19
N GLY A 57 9.95 13.59 -35.13
CA GLY A 57 10.97 12.59 -34.80
C GLY A 57 12.12 12.56 -35.81
N LEU A 58 11.80 12.62 -37.11
CA LEU A 58 12.79 12.72 -38.19
C LEU A 58 13.58 14.03 -38.10
N TYR A 59 12.93 15.17 -37.85
CA TYR A 59 13.60 16.45 -37.64
C TYR A 59 14.63 16.37 -36.51
N TRP A 60 14.26 15.84 -35.34
CA TRP A 60 15.20 15.70 -34.22
C TRP A 60 16.31 14.70 -34.50
N TRP A 61 16.00 13.59 -35.16
CA TRP A 61 17.01 12.62 -35.59
C TRP A 61 18.07 13.27 -36.49
N LEU A 62 17.63 14.01 -37.51
CA LEU A 62 18.51 14.74 -38.41
C LEU A 62 19.25 15.88 -37.72
N TYR A 63 18.60 16.59 -36.79
CA TYR A 63 19.23 17.64 -36.00
C TYR A 63 20.43 17.08 -35.21
N PHE A 64 20.26 15.94 -34.53
CA PHE A 64 21.34 15.27 -33.79
C PHE A 64 22.42 14.67 -34.71
N MET A 65 22.04 14.15 -35.88
CA MET A 65 22.96 13.47 -36.80
C MET A 65 23.65 14.42 -37.79
N SER A 66 23.18 15.66 -37.93
CA SER A 66 23.64 16.64 -38.93
C SER A 66 25.16 16.85 -38.96
N GLY A 67 25.81 16.87 -37.79
CA GLY A 67 27.26 17.02 -37.69
C GLY A 67 28.06 15.80 -38.14
N GLY A 68 27.49 14.59 -38.05
CA GLY A 68 28.13 13.35 -38.50
C GLY A 68 27.85 13.04 -39.97
N GLU A 69 26.73 13.51 -40.50
CA GLU A 69 26.28 13.22 -41.87
C GLU A 69 27.26 13.77 -42.92
N GLN A 70 27.79 14.99 -42.71
CA GLN A 70 28.81 15.59 -43.57
C GLN A 70 30.14 14.83 -43.55
N ALA A 71 30.42 14.09 -42.49
CA ALA A 71 31.62 13.25 -42.37
C ALA A 71 31.43 11.86 -42.98
N LEU A 72 30.20 11.35 -42.99
CA LEU A 72 29.85 9.99 -43.44
C LEU A 72 29.50 9.90 -44.93
N TYR A 73 28.90 10.94 -45.50
CA TYR A 73 28.39 10.91 -46.87
C TYR A 73 28.97 12.01 -47.75
N ARG A 74 29.46 11.65 -48.94
CA ARG A 74 29.93 12.60 -49.97
C ARG A 74 28.79 13.25 -50.76
N VAL A 75 27.62 12.63 -50.79
CA VAL A 75 26.40 13.12 -51.45
C VAL A 75 25.32 13.21 -50.38
N PRO A 76 24.56 14.32 -50.29
CA PRO A 76 23.54 14.48 -49.26
C PRO A 76 22.47 13.39 -49.41
N PRO A 77 22.20 12.59 -48.37
CA PRO A 77 21.13 11.61 -48.39
C PRO A 77 19.76 12.30 -48.47
N ILE A 78 18.82 11.59 -49.09
CA ILE A 78 17.44 12.04 -49.29
C ILE A 78 16.56 11.29 -48.31
N TYR A 79 15.70 12.02 -47.62
CA TYR A 79 14.76 11.47 -46.64
C TYR A 79 13.32 11.64 -47.13
N ASP A 80 12.50 10.63 -46.85
CA ASP A 80 11.08 10.63 -47.16
C ASP A 80 10.31 11.33 -46.02
N VAL A 81 9.58 12.39 -46.38
CA VAL A 81 8.72 13.20 -45.52
C VAL A 81 7.27 12.93 -45.89
N SER A 82 6.46 12.48 -44.94
CA SER A 82 5.04 12.23 -45.18
C SER A 82 4.23 13.47 -44.77
N PHE A 83 3.56 14.12 -45.72
CA PHE A 83 2.65 15.24 -45.43
C PHE A 83 1.33 15.05 -46.17
N ASP A 84 0.22 15.03 -45.44
CA ASP A 84 -1.14 14.91 -45.99
C ASP A 84 -1.33 13.69 -46.92
N GLY A 85 -0.71 12.56 -46.55
CA GLY A 85 -0.76 11.32 -47.34
C GLY A 85 0.15 11.28 -48.57
N GLN A 86 0.89 12.36 -48.88
CA GLN A 86 1.91 12.39 -49.92
C GLN A 86 3.32 12.23 -49.34
N LEU A 87 4.19 11.57 -50.10
CA LEU A 87 5.60 11.40 -49.76
C LEU A 87 6.44 12.41 -50.55
N TYR A 88 7.06 13.32 -49.82
CA TYR A 88 8.01 14.29 -50.35
C TYR A 88 9.43 13.85 -50.04
N ARG A 89 10.36 14.19 -50.93
CA ARG A 89 11.76 13.81 -50.82
C ARG A 89 12.63 15.04 -50.72
N PHE A 90 13.27 15.21 -49.57
CA PHE A 90 14.11 16.36 -49.28
C PHE A 90 15.48 15.93 -48.77
N THR A 91 16.48 16.79 -48.96
CA THR A 91 17.78 16.63 -48.31
C THR A 91 17.68 17.01 -46.83
N SER A 92 18.59 16.50 -46.00
CA SER A 92 18.67 16.84 -44.57
C SER A 92 18.71 18.34 -44.31
N GLU A 93 19.51 19.09 -45.09
CA GLU A 93 19.64 20.54 -44.91
C GLU A 93 18.35 21.31 -45.24
N ALA A 94 17.59 20.84 -46.24
CA ALA A 94 16.29 21.43 -46.58
C ALA A 94 15.25 21.14 -45.49
N ILE A 95 15.25 19.93 -44.92
CA ILE A 95 14.35 19.54 -43.82
C ILE A 95 14.60 20.36 -42.55
N LEU A 96 15.86 20.64 -42.22
CA LEU A 96 16.22 21.40 -41.01
C LEU A 96 15.88 22.90 -41.11
N LYS A 97 15.74 23.44 -42.32
CA LYS A 97 15.37 24.84 -42.57
C LYS A 97 13.88 25.03 -42.86
N ASP A 98 13.14 23.95 -43.05
CA ASP A 98 11.71 24.00 -43.38
C ASP A 98 10.87 24.39 -42.15
N ASP A 99 10.02 25.41 -42.31
CA ASP A 99 9.21 25.99 -41.22
C ASP A 99 8.25 24.96 -40.61
N TYR A 100 7.67 24.09 -41.43
CA TYR A 100 6.78 23.03 -40.97
C TYR A 100 7.53 21.97 -40.15
N MET A 101 8.73 21.59 -40.56
CA MET A 101 9.56 20.62 -39.84
C MET A 101 10.02 21.14 -38.49
N ILE A 102 10.41 22.41 -38.41
CA ILE A 102 10.74 23.07 -37.14
C ILE A 102 9.52 23.08 -36.22
N TYR A 103 8.33 23.40 -36.75
CA TYR A 103 7.07 23.36 -36.00
C TYR A 103 6.75 21.95 -35.47
N ALA A 104 6.83 20.92 -36.33
CA ALA A 104 6.60 19.53 -35.96
C ALA A 104 7.59 19.06 -34.87
N GLY A 105 8.87 19.44 -35.00
CA GLY A 105 9.89 19.19 -34.00
C GLY A 105 9.60 19.85 -32.64
N ASN A 106 9.16 21.11 -32.65
CA ASN A 106 8.82 21.85 -31.44
C ASN A 106 7.62 21.25 -30.71
N ILE A 107 6.55 20.90 -31.45
CA ILE A 107 5.38 20.23 -30.87
C ILE A 107 5.76 18.90 -30.24
N VAL A 108 6.56 18.08 -30.92
CA VAL A 108 6.99 16.78 -30.39
C VAL A 108 7.74 16.95 -29.07
N LEU A 109 8.70 17.88 -28.98
CA LEU A 109 9.42 18.12 -27.72
C LEU A 109 8.52 18.68 -26.61
N GLN A 110 7.68 19.66 -26.95
CA GLN A 110 6.78 20.28 -25.97
C GLN A 110 5.81 19.24 -25.40
N GLU A 111 5.16 18.46 -26.26
CA GLU A 111 4.21 17.44 -25.84
C GLU A 111 4.90 16.26 -25.16
N LEU A 112 6.14 15.93 -25.52
CA LEU A 112 6.94 14.94 -24.80
C LEU A 112 7.20 15.41 -23.36
N GLY A 113 7.64 16.66 -23.18
CA GLY A 113 7.85 17.25 -21.86
C GLY A 113 6.57 17.29 -21.01
N LEU A 114 5.46 17.72 -21.60
CA LEU A 114 4.15 17.72 -20.92
C LEU A 114 3.68 16.29 -20.59
N SER A 115 3.91 15.33 -21.47
CA SER A 115 3.53 13.92 -21.24
C SER A 115 4.32 13.30 -20.09
N VAL A 116 5.62 13.59 -19.98
CA VAL A 116 6.44 13.20 -18.82
C VAL A 116 5.88 13.81 -17.54
N LEU A 117 5.57 15.10 -17.54
CA LEU A 117 5.00 15.82 -16.38
C LEU A 117 3.70 15.17 -15.91
N TRP A 118 2.74 14.95 -16.83
CA TRP A 118 1.48 14.28 -16.50
C TRP A 118 1.69 12.87 -15.95
N THR A 119 2.60 12.10 -16.55
CA THR A 119 2.92 10.75 -16.07
C THR A 119 3.50 10.78 -14.66
N ILE A 120 4.39 11.73 -14.35
CA ILE A 120 4.94 11.92 -12.99
C ILE A 120 3.82 12.21 -11.99
N ILE A 121 2.87 13.09 -12.33
CA ILE A 121 1.71 13.39 -11.46
C ILE A 121 0.92 12.11 -11.16
N PHE A 122 0.62 11.30 -12.18
CA PHE A 122 -0.09 10.03 -12.00
C PHE A 122 0.70 9.03 -11.13
N VAL A 123 2.01 8.91 -11.36
CA VAL A 123 2.89 8.02 -10.57
C VAL A 123 2.96 8.47 -9.11
N ILE A 124 3.08 9.76 -8.83
CA ILE A 124 3.08 10.30 -7.47
C ILE A 124 1.73 10.03 -6.79
N GLY A 125 0.61 10.26 -7.48
CA GLY A 125 -0.72 9.95 -6.97
C GLY A 125 -0.88 8.47 -6.62
N LEU A 126 -0.43 7.57 -7.50
CA LEU A 126 -0.45 6.13 -7.26
C LEU A 126 0.46 5.74 -6.09
N ALA A 127 1.66 6.28 -6.02
CA ALA A 127 2.58 6.05 -4.91
C ALA A 127 1.95 6.45 -3.57
N PHE A 128 1.32 7.63 -3.50
CA PHE A 128 0.62 8.09 -2.31
C PHE A 128 -0.48 7.13 -1.87
N ILE A 129 -1.29 6.62 -2.80
CA ILE A 129 -2.33 5.63 -2.52
C ILE A 129 -1.71 4.34 -1.96
N VAL A 130 -0.66 3.82 -2.59
CA VAL A 130 0.02 2.58 -2.17
C VAL A 130 0.62 2.74 -0.77
N TYR A 131 1.37 3.82 -0.51
CA TYR A 131 1.95 4.05 0.82
C TYR A 131 0.88 4.26 1.89
N ARG A 132 -0.22 4.96 1.57
CA ARG A 132 -1.33 5.13 2.52
C ARG A 132 -2.05 3.81 2.81
N PHE A 133 -2.20 2.95 1.80
CA PHE A 133 -2.76 1.62 1.98
C PHE A 133 -1.86 0.74 2.88
N LEU A 134 -0.55 0.71 2.60
CA LEU A 134 0.41 -0.04 3.42
C LEU A 134 0.48 0.48 4.85
N HIS A 135 0.41 1.79 5.05
CA HIS A 135 0.37 2.38 6.38
C HIS A 135 -0.87 1.92 7.17
N ARG A 136 -2.06 1.96 6.55
CA ARG A 136 -3.29 1.45 7.18
C ARG A 136 -3.22 -0.05 7.48
N LEU A 137 -2.61 -0.84 6.58
CA LEU A 137 -2.43 -2.27 6.79
C LEU A 137 -1.51 -2.53 8.00
N GLY A 138 -0.39 -1.80 8.09
CA GLY A 138 0.52 -1.86 9.23
C GLY A 138 -0.14 -1.47 10.55
N GLN A 139 -1.00 -0.44 10.55
CA GLN A 139 -1.75 -0.04 11.75
C GLN A 139 -2.71 -1.14 12.24
N ARG A 140 -3.34 -1.89 11.33
CA ARG A 140 -4.22 -3.02 11.68
C ARG A 140 -3.43 -4.19 12.24
N GLN A 141 -2.24 -4.48 11.70
CA GLN A 141 -1.37 -5.54 12.21
C GLN A 141 -0.66 -5.17 13.53
N ALA A 142 -0.46 -3.87 13.78
CA ALA A 142 0.11 -3.37 15.03
C ALA A 142 -0.90 -3.35 16.19
N HIS A 143 -2.21 -3.47 15.91
CA HIS A 143 -3.17 -3.77 16.97
C HIS A 143 -2.90 -5.20 17.42
N ASN A 144 -2.23 -5.31 18.56
CA ASN A 144 -1.94 -6.57 19.21
C ASN A 144 -3.24 -7.34 19.44
N ASP A 145 -3.55 -8.28 18.55
CA ASP A 145 -4.48 -9.35 18.89
C ASP A 145 -3.88 -10.07 20.10
N VAL A 146 -4.63 -10.15 21.19
CA VAL A 146 -4.24 -10.95 22.35
C VAL A 146 -4.26 -12.40 21.88
N ILE A 147 -3.10 -12.89 21.41
CA ILE A 147 -2.92 -14.21 20.77
C ILE A 147 -3.33 -15.36 21.71
N GLY A 148 -3.37 -15.10 23.02
CA GLY A 148 -3.93 -16.00 24.01
C GLY A 148 -3.56 -15.56 25.41
N GLY A 149 -4.38 -15.96 26.38
CA GLY A 149 -4.18 -15.65 27.79
C GLY A 149 -5.48 -15.28 28.49
N ARG A 150 -5.39 -15.02 29.79
CA ARG A 150 -6.48 -14.47 30.59
C ARG A 150 -6.34 -12.96 30.59
N THR A 151 -7.32 -12.26 30.04
CA THR A 151 -7.44 -10.81 30.22
C THR A 151 -8.16 -10.53 31.53
N LEU A 152 -7.53 -9.75 32.41
CA LEU A 152 -8.20 -9.23 33.61
C LEU A 152 -8.89 -7.93 33.23
N THR A 153 -10.13 -7.76 33.67
CA THR A 153 -10.92 -6.54 33.46
C THR A 153 -11.69 -6.29 34.74
N ASP A 154 -11.60 -5.07 35.25
CA ASP A 154 -12.32 -4.65 36.46
C ASP A 154 -13.79 -4.32 36.17
N ASP A 155 -14.14 -4.11 34.89
CA ASP A 155 -15.51 -3.86 34.47
C ASP A 155 -16.33 -5.15 34.32
N VAL A 156 -17.04 -5.50 35.39
CA VAL A 156 -18.00 -6.61 35.44
C VAL A 156 -19.11 -6.47 34.38
N LYS A 157 -19.52 -5.23 34.03
CA LYS A 157 -20.57 -5.01 33.02
C LYS A 157 -20.08 -5.35 31.63
N ALA A 158 -18.83 -5.03 31.30
CA ALA A 158 -18.23 -5.41 30.03
C ALA A 158 -18.21 -6.94 29.84
N VAL A 159 -17.83 -7.70 30.88
CA VAL A 159 -17.83 -9.17 30.82
C VAL A 159 -19.24 -9.73 30.71
N ARG A 160 -20.20 -9.19 31.46
CA ARG A 160 -21.62 -9.56 31.34
C ARG A 160 -22.14 -9.35 29.91
N ASN A 161 -21.92 -8.15 29.35
CA ASN A 161 -22.37 -7.81 28.00
C ASN A 161 -21.70 -8.70 26.95
N MET A 162 -20.41 -9.03 27.13
CA MET A 162 -19.70 -9.97 26.28
C MET A 162 -20.33 -11.37 26.32
N LEU A 163 -20.66 -11.90 27.50
CA LEU A 163 -21.31 -13.20 27.66
C LEU A 163 -22.70 -13.23 27.00
N HIS A 164 -23.50 -12.17 27.17
CA HIS A 164 -24.81 -12.08 26.51
C HIS A 164 -24.70 -11.94 24.99
N ALA A 165 -23.79 -11.10 24.49
CA ALA A 165 -23.57 -10.92 23.06
C ALA A 165 -23.15 -12.24 22.37
N ARG A 166 -22.38 -13.07 23.08
CA ARG A 166 -21.96 -14.41 22.62
C ARG A 166 -22.99 -15.51 22.85
N ARG A 167 -24.12 -15.22 23.51
CA ARG A 167 -25.12 -16.20 23.97
C ARG A 167 -24.53 -17.28 24.89
N GLU A 168 -23.48 -16.93 25.64
CA GLU A 168 -22.80 -17.79 26.61
C GLU A 168 -23.13 -17.42 28.07
N ALA A 169 -24.10 -16.54 28.30
CA ALA A 169 -24.53 -16.16 29.64
C ALA A 169 -25.45 -17.23 30.24
N SER A 170 -25.08 -17.78 31.38
CA SER A 170 -25.95 -18.66 32.15
C SER A 170 -26.94 -17.88 33.02
N PRO A 171 -28.08 -18.49 33.40
CA PRO A 171 -29.06 -17.89 34.31
C PRO A 171 -28.53 -17.74 35.76
N ILE A 172 -27.48 -18.47 36.14
CA ILE A 172 -26.87 -18.39 37.46
C ILE A 172 -25.81 -17.29 37.47
N THR A 173 -25.82 -16.45 38.51
CA THR A 173 -24.94 -15.29 38.61
C THR A 173 -24.17 -15.25 39.93
N PHE A 174 -22.93 -14.76 39.88
CA PHE A 174 -22.15 -14.35 41.04
C PHE A 174 -22.15 -12.82 41.15
N ASP A 175 -22.90 -12.29 42.11
CA ASP A 175 -22.99 -10.83 42.37
C ASP A 175 -23.22 -10.00 41.08
N GLY A 176 -24.09 -10.52 40.21
CA GLY A 176 -24.48 -9.92 38.95
C GLY A 176 -23.62 -10.32 37.74
N LEU A 177 -22.51 -11.02 37.90
CA LEU A 177 -21.78 -11.61 36.77
C LEU A 177 -22.38 -12.98 36.42
N PRO A 178 -22.98 -13.18 35.24
CA PRO A 178 -23.46 -14.49 34.84
C PRO A 178 -22.29 -15.46 34.69
N LEU A 179 -22.52 -16.72 35.06
CA LEU A 179 -21.60 -17.79 34.75
C LEU A 179 -21.56 -18.04 33.25
N LYS A 180 -20.50 -18.71 32.80
CA LYS A 180 -20.46 -19.23 31.43
C LYS A 180 -21.47 -20.39 31.31
N LEU A 181 -22.27 -20.37 30.27
CA LEU A 181 -23.23 -21.43 29.96
C LEU A 181 -22.51 -22.79 29.91
N ASN A 182 -23.12 -23.82 30.47
CA ASN A 182 -22.55 -25.17 30.68
C ASN A 182 -21.36 -25.26 31.64
N SER A 183 -20.84 -24.17 32.19
CA SER A 183 -19.92 -24.25 33.33
C SER A 183 -20.65 -24.59 34.64
N GLU A 184 -21.99 -24.49 34.68
CA GLU A 184 -22.82 -24.89 35.82
C GLU A 184 -22.72 -26.39 36.16
N VAL A 185 -22.58 -27.23 35.12
CA VAL A 185 -22.43 -28.69 35.26
C VAL A 185 -20.96 -29.10 35.44
N GLN A 186 -20.05 -28.13 35.41
CA GLN A 186 -18.64 -28.34 35.73
C GLN A 186 -18.42 -28.08 37.22
N ASN A 187 -17.50 -28.82 37.84
CA ASN A 187 -17.19 -28.62 39.25
C ASN A 187 -16.59 -27.22 39.47
N ILE A 188 -17.13 -26.48 40.45
CA ILE A 188 -16.65 -25.15 40.83
C ILE A 188 -15.75 -25.27 42.06
N LEU A 189 -14.51 -24.78 41.95
CA LEU A 189 -13.59 -24.68 43.09
C LEU A 189 -13.62 -23.25 43.66
N MET A 190 -14.03 -23.10 44.92
CA MET A 190 -13.92 -21.84 45.66
C MET A 190 -12.70 -21.88 46.57
N HIS A 191 -11.63 -21.19 46.19
CA HIS A 191 -10.40 -21.09 46.98
C HIS A 191 -10.28 -19.73 47.69
N GLY A 192 -9.89 -19.73 48.97
CA GLY A 192 -9.71 -18.50 49.74
C GLY A 192 -9.44 -18.77 51.23
N THR A 193 -8.92 -17.78 51.96
CA THR A 193 -8.61 -17.85 53.40
C THR A 193 -9.87 -17.93 54.29
N PRO A 194 -9.78 -18.39 55.55
CA PRO A 194 -10.89 -18.30 56.49
C PRO A 194 -11.41 -16.85 56.59
N GLY A 195 -12.73 -16.65 56.60
CA GLY A 195 -13.34 -15.32 56.59
C GLY A 195 -13.49 -14.64 55.22
N SER A 196 -12.97 -15.21 54.13
CA SER A 196 -13.02 -14.62 52.77
C SER A 196 -14.40 -14.63 52.07
N GLY A 197 -15.48 -14.99 52.79
CA GLY A 197 -16.84 -14.99 52.24
C GLY A 197 -17.25 -16.21 51.40
N LYS A 198 -16.46 -17.29 51.34
CA LYS A 198 -16.79 -18.52 50.59
C LYS A 198 -18.18 -19.09 50.93
N SER A 199 -18.50 -19.23 52.22
CA SER A 199 -19.80 -19.75 52.66
C SER A 199 -20.96 -18.87 52.22
N ASN A 200 -20.76 -17.53 52.20
CA ASN A 200 -21.77 -16.61 51.70
C ASN A 200 -21.95 -16.72 50.17
N ALA A 201 -20.86 -16.90 49.42
CA ALA A 201 -20.94 -17.11 47.98
C ALA A 201 -21.70 -18.41 47.62
N ILE A 202 -21.45 -19.50 48.36
CA ILE A 202 -22.19 -20.76 48.22
C ILE A 202 -23.67 -20.56 48.56
N ASN A 203 -23.99 -19.91 49.69
CA ASN A 203 -25.38 -19.63 50.08
C ASN A 203 -26.14 -18.82 49.02
N LYS A 204 -25.52 -17.80 48.42
CA LYS A 204 -26.12 -17.02 47.33
C LYS A 204 -26.41 -17.88 46.10
N LEU A 205 -25.56 -18.84 45.78
CA LEU A 205 -25.72 -19.76 44.66
C LEU A 205 -26.83 -20.79 44.94
N LEU A 206 -26.87 -21.37 46.15
CA LEU A 206 -27.93 -22.28 46.59
C LEU A 206 -29.32 -21.64 46.56
N ILE A 207 -29.44 -20.37 46.95
CA ILE A 207 -30.71 -19.63 46.86
C ILE A 207 -31.18 -19.51 45.40
N GLN A 208 -30.25 -19.27 44.46
CA GLN A 208 -30.57 -19.20 43.03
C GLN A 208 -31.00 -20.56 42.48
N LEU A 209 -30.28 -21.64 42.82
CA LEU A 209 -30.60 -23.01 42.41
C LEU A 209 -31.97 -23.45 42.95
N ARG A 210 -32.26 -23.19 44.23
CA ARG A 210 -33.56 -23.51 44.83
C ARG A 210 -34.71 -22.74 44.16
N LYS A 211 -34.50 -21.48 43.79
CA LYS A 211 -35.50 -20.69 43.04
C LYS A 211 -35.75 -21.23 41.63
N ARG A 212 -34.73 -21.83 41.01
CA ARG A 212 -34.83 -22.50 39.71
C ARG A 212 -35.55 -23.85 39.79
N GLY A 213 -35.64 -24.44 40.99
CA GLY A 213 -36.24 -25.76 41.23
C GLY A 213 -35.23 -26.90 41.18
N ASP A 214 -33.93 -26.60 41.22
CA ASP A 214 -32.88 -27.60 41.22
C ASP A 214 -32.77 -28.26 42.61
N CYS A 215 -32.56 -29.58 42.63
CA CYS A 215 -32.29 -30.32 43.87
C CYS A 215 -30.87 -30.03 44.35
N VAL A 216 -30.73 -29.35 45.49
CA VAL A 216 -29.46 -28.92 46.10
C VAL A 216 -29.37 -29.23 47.58
#